data_AF-A0A2U8W106-F1
#
_entry.id   AF-A0A2U8W106-F1
#
_cell.length_a   1.000
_cell.length_b   1.000
_cell.length_c   1.000
_cell.angle_alpha   90.00
_cell.angle_beta   90.00
_cell.angle_gamma   90.00
#
_symmetry.space_group_name_H-M   'P 1'
#
loop_
_entity.id
_entity.type
_entity.pdbx_description
1 polymer ?
#
loop_
_entity_poly.entity_id
_entity_poly.type
_entity_poly.pdbx_seq_one_letter_code
_entity_poly.pdbx_strand_id
1 'polypeptide(L)' 'MKARIIVTLKTGVLDPQGKAIESALKSFGIQDVGGVRQGKVFDIEVEGTDRAAAEATLKTACEKLLANTVVENYAIEIA' A
#
# COMPACT_ATOMS: atom_id res chain seq x y z
N MET A 1 10.18 17.18 3.63
CA MET A 1 9.52 16.71 2.39
C MET A 1 8.45 15.70 2.76
N LYS A 2 7.32 15.65 2.05
CA LYS A 2 6.24 14.69 2.34
C LYS A 2 6.27 13.58 1.31
N ALA A 3 6.02 12.35 1.75
CA ALA A 3 5.93 11.20 0.88
C ALA A 3 4.77 10.30 1.29
N ARG A 4 4.24 9.57 0.34
CA ARG A 4 3.23 8.53 0.52
C ARG A 4 3.76 7.22 -0.03
N ILE A 5 3.62 6.15 0.74
CA ILE A 5 3.95 4.79 0.31
C ILE A 5 2.67 3.98 0.29
N ILE A 6 2.37 3.38 -0.85
CA ILE A 6 1.22 2.50 -1.04
C ILE A 6 1.74 1.07 -1.18
N VAL A 7 1.31 0.17 -0.30
CA VAL A 7 1.68 -1.25 -0.33
C VAL A 7 0.47 -2.09 -0.65
N THR A 8 0.56 -2.94 -1.67
CA THR A 8 -0.54 -3.78 -2.16
C THR A 8 -0.08 -5.22 -2.31
N LEU A 9 -1.00 -6.18 -2.16
CA LEU A 9 -0.71 -7.58 -2.46
C LEU A 9 -0.43 -7.77 -3.97
N LYS A 10 0.53 -8.62 -4.32
CA LYS A 10 0.81 -9.01 -5.71
C LYS A 10 -0.39 -9.71 -6.34
N THR A 11 -0.50 -9.60 -7.66
CA THR A 11 -1.48 -10.34 -8.45
C THR A 11 -1.37 -11.84 -8.17
N GLY A 12 -2.51 -12.49 -7.94
CA GLY A 12 -2.57 -13.92 -7.62
C GLY A 12 -2.41 -14.25 -6.13
N VAL A 13 -1.96 -13.30 -5.29
CA VAL A 13 -1.94 -13.50 -3.84
C VAL A 13 -3.37 -13.34 -3.29
N LEU A 14 -3.80 -14.34 -2.51
CA LEU A 14 -5.10 -14.33 -1.85
C LEU A 14 -5.17 -13.16 -0.84
N ASP A 15 -6.28 -12.44 -0.87
CA ASP A 15 -6.58 -11.35 0.06
C ASP A 15 -7.83 -11.68 0.88
N PRO A 16 -7.69 -12.37 2.03
CA PRO A 16 -8.83 -12.70 2.89
C PRO A 16 -9.52 -11.46 3.45
N GLN A 17 -8.78 -10.38 3.70
CA GLN A 17 -9.33 -9.15 4.28
C GLN A 17 -10.18 -8.39 3.25
N GLY A 18 -9.67 -8.23 2.03
CA GLY A 18 -10.44 -7.67 0.92
C GLY A 18 -11.73 -8.46 0.67
N LYS A 19 -11.67 -9.80 0.71
CA LYS A 19 -12.87 -10.64 0.55
C LYS A 19 -13.88 -10.51 1.68
N ALA A 20 -13.41 -10.37 2.92
CA ALA A 20 -14.29 -10.11 4.06
C ALA A 20 -14.99 -8.75 3.93
N ILE A 21 -14.26 -7.71 3.52
CA ILE A 21 -14.81 -6.37 3.29
C ILE A 21 -15.83 -6.39 2.14
N GLU A 22 -15.51 -7.02 1.01
CA GLU A 22 -16.43 -7.18 -0.12
C GLU A 22 -17.75 -7.85 0.32
N SER A 23 -17.65 -8.89 1.16
CA SER A 23 -18.83 -9.60 1.68
C SER A 23 -19.66 -8.72 2.62
N ALA A 24 -19.01 -7.93 3.48
CA ALA A 24 -19.67 -6.99 4.37
C ALA A 24 -20.40 -5.89 3.59
N LEU A 25 -19.79 -5.33 2.54
CA LEU A 25 -20.42 -4.33 1.66
C LEU A 25 -21.71 -4.88 1.04
N LYS A 26 -21.68 -6.12 0.55
CA LYS A 26 -22.87 -6.81 0.02
C LYS A 26 -23.97 -6.95 1.08
N SER A 27 -23.63 -7.29 2.32
CA SER A 27 -24.62 -7.37 3.42
C SER A 27 -25.25 -6.02 3.79
N PHE A 28 -24.56 -4.91 3.50
CA PHE A 28 -25.09 -3.55 3.69
C PHE A 28 -25.87 -3.03 2.47
N GLY A 29 -26.13 -3.88 1.47
CA GLY A 29 -26.89 -3.52 0.27
C GLY A 29 -26.06 -2.82 -0.81
N ILE A 30 -24.74 -2.76 -0.66
CA ILE A 30 -23.83 -2.15 -1.65
C ILE A 30 -23.39 -3.26 -2.63
N GLN A 31 -24.17 -3.44 -3.71
CA GLN A 31 -23.99 -4.57 -4.63
C GLN A 31 -23.09 -4.27 -5.83
N ASP A 32 -22.89 -2.99 -6.17
CA ASP A 32 -22.13 -2.56 -7.36
C ASP A 32 -20.59 -2.62 -7.18
N VAL A 33 -20.11 -3.07 -6.02
CA VAL A 33 -18.68 -3.26 -5.75
C VAL A 33 -18.24 -4.63 -6.26
N GLY A 34 -17.61 -4.65 -7.44
CA GLY A 34 -17.15 -5.87 -8.10
C GLY A 34 -15.95 -6.57 -7.47
N GLY A 35 -15.24 -5.91 -6.54
CA GLY A 35 -14.13 -6.49 -5.80
C GLY A 35 -13.43 -5.48 -4.90
N VAL A 36 -12.87 -5.98 -3.80
CA VAL A 36 -12.09 -5.19 -2.86
C VAL A 36 -10.72 -5.83 -2.70
N ARG A 37 -9.67 -5.00 -2.73
CA ARG A 37 -8.34 -5.37 -2.27
C ARG A 37 -7.93 -4.45 -1.13
N GLN A 38 -7.40 -5.06 -0.07
CA GLN A 38 -6.85 -4.35 1.07
C GLN A 38 -5.34 -4.17 0.87
N GLY A 39 -4.85 -3.02 1.32
CA GLY A 39 -3.44 -2.66 1.29
C GLY A 39 -3.12 -1.69 2.42
N LYS A 40 -1.86 -1.25 2.48
CA LYS A 40 -1.38 -0.30 3.49
C LYS A 40 -1.02 1.02 2.81
N VAL A 41 -1.26 2.13 3.49
CA VAL A 41 -0.78 3.46 3.09
C VAL A 41 0.01 4.04 4.26
N PHE A 42 1.21 4.55 3.96
CA PHE A 42 2.05 5.26 4.92
C PHE A 42 2.29 6.68 4.43
N ASP A 43 1.83 7.67 5.20
CA ASP A 43 2.21 9.07 5.00
C ASP A 43 3.46 9.35 5.86
N ILE A 44 4.52 9.80 5.22
CA ILE A 44 5.87 9.90 5.80
C ILE A 44 6.43 11.30 5.60
N GLU A 45 7.02 11.84 6.66
CA GLU A 45 7.84 13.04 6.58
C GLU A 45 9.32 12.64 6.49
N VAL A 46 10.01 13.16 5.48
CA VAL A 46 11.44 12.94 5.26
C VAL A 46 12.17 14.25 5.41
N GLU A 47 13.24 14.26 6.20
CA GLU A 47 14.09 15.43 6.40
C GLU A 47 14.95 15.71 5.15
N GLY A 48 15.28 16.98 4.94
CA GLY A 48 16.09 17.44 3.80
C GLY A 48 15.28 17.79 2.55
N THR A 49 16.00 18.24 1.52
CA THR A 49 15.46 18.77 0.26
C THR A 49 15.91 17.98 -0.97
N ASP A 50 16.82 17.02 -0.82
CA ASP A 50 17.28 16.16 -1.92
C ASP A 50 16.28 15.02 -2.15
N ARG A 51 15.56 15.10 -3.27
CA ARG A 51 14.56 14.12 -3.68
C ARG A 51 15.17 12.73 -3.92
N ALA A 52 16.35 12.65 -4.51
CA ALA A 52 16.97 11.37 -4.84
C ALA A 52 17.44 10.63 -3.58
N ALA A 53 18.02 11.38 -2.63
CA ALA A 53 18.38 10.84 -1.32
C ALA A 53 17.14 10.34 -0.56
N ALA A 54 16.06 11.12 -0.55
CA ALA A 54 14.81 10.72 0.09
C ALA A 54 14.21 9.45 -0.53
N GLU A 55 14.20 9.35 -1.86
CA GLU A 55 13.73 8.16 -2.57
C GLU A 55 14.53 6.91 -2.18
N ALA A 56 15.86 7.00 -2.11
CA ALA A 56 16.71 5.90 -1.68
C ALA A 56 16.44 5.46 -0.23
N THR A 57 16.21 6.42 0.69
CA THR A 57 15.85 6.14 2.08
C THR A 57 14.48 5.44 2.17
N LEU A 58 13.47 5.95 1.47
CA LEU A 58 12.12 5.39 1.48
C LEU A 58 12.09 3.99 0.85
N LYS A 59 12.85 3.77 -0.24
CA LYS A 59 13.03 2.45 -0.84
C LYS A 59 13.61 1.45 0.16
N THR A 60 14.65 1.87 0.89
CA THR A 60 15.25 1.04 1.95
C THR A 60 14.24 0.71 3.05
N ALA A 61 13.40 1.67 3.46
CA ALA A 61 12.34 1.44 4.45
C ALA A 61 11.29 0.43 3.96
N CYS A 62 10.90 0.50 2.68
CA CYS A 62 10.01 -0.48 2.06
C CYS A 62 10.59 -1.89 2.09
N GLU A 63 11.83 -2.05 1.65
CA GLU A 63 12.49 -3.36 1.53
C GLU A 63 12.80 -3.99 2.90
N LYS A 64 13.06 -3.17 3.92
CA LYS A 64 13.39 -3.67 5.26
C LYS A 64 12.18 -3.93 6.15
N LEU A 65 11.07 -3.21 5.95
CA LEU A 65 9.97 -3.23 6.92
C LEU A 65 8.58 -3.07 6.31
N LEU A 66 8.36 -2.03 5.50
CA LEU A 66 6.99 -1.62 5.18
C LEU A 66 6.28 -2.59 4.23
N ALA A 67 7.05 -3.29 3.40
CA ALA A 67 6.54 -4.27 2.44
C ALA A 67 7.23 -5.63 2.59
N ASN A 68 6.44 -6.69 2.63
CA ASN A 68 6.93 -8.05 2.40
C ASN A 68 7.07 -8.28 0.90
N THR A 69 8.27 -8.05 0.36
CA THR A 69 8.55 -8.08 -1.08
C THR A 69 8.34 -9.44 -1.75
N VAL A 70 8.14 -10.52 -0.99
CA VAL A 70 7.74 -11.82 -1.54
C VAL A 70 6.31 -11.75 -2.09
N VAL A 71 5.38 -11.19 -1.32
CA VAL A 71 3.93 -11.24 -1.59
C VAL A 71 3.28 -9.87 -1.81
N GLU A 72 3.98 -8.78 -1.54
CA GLU A 72 3.51 -7.40 -1.70
C GLU A 72 4.34 -6.64 -2.75
N ASN A 73 3.70 -5.67 -3.39
CA ASN A 73 4.28 -4.58 -4.17
C ASN A 73 4.22 -3.30 -3.35
N TYR A 74 5.05 -2.31 -3.70
CA TYR A 74 4.93 -0.95 -3.15
C TYR A 74 5.18 0.11 -4.22
N ALA A 75 4.60 1.29 -4.01
CA ALA A 75 4.85 2.51 -4.78
C ALA A 75 5.17 3.66 -3.83
N ILE A 76 6.11 4.52 -4.23
CA ILE A 76 6.56 5.68 -3.45
C ILE A 76 6.19 6.93 -4.25
N GLU A 77 5.45 7.84 -3.61
CA GLU A 77 5.07 9.14 -4.14
C GLU A 77 5.70 10.21 -3.25
N ILE A 78 6.54 11.08 -3.81
CA ILE A 78 7.17 12.17 -3.07
C ILE A 78 6.60 13.50 -3.56
N ALA A 79 6.11 14.32 -2.64
CA ALA A 79 5.53 15.65 -2.86
C ALA A 79 6.57 16.76 -2.62
#